data_AF-A0A7G1IIL7-F1
#
_entry.id   AF-A0A7G1IIL7-F1
#
_cell.length_a   1.000
_cell.length_b   1.000
_cell.length_c   1.000
_cell.angle_alpha   90.00
_cell.angle_beta   90.00
_cell.angle_gamma   90.00
#
_symmetry.space_group_name_H-M   'P 1'
#
loop_
_entity.id
_entity.type
_entity.pdbx_description
1 polymer ?
#
loop_
_entity_poly.entity_id
_entity_poly.type
_entity_poly.pdbx_seq_one_letter_code
_entity_poly.pdbx_strand_id
1 'polypeptide(L)'
;MAPAEVPEQIANLLIGHLRRGDALYSAGMAMRREVLGDAHVERAIATTTAFTADFQDMITRNVWGGIWTRPGLDRRSRSLITLTALIARGHHADELAMHLRAARRNGLTNDEIEELVLQLALYCGVAAANSAFRIASQVLADYDADQT
;
A
#
# COMPACT_ATOMS: atom_id res chain seq x y z
N MET A 1 18.18 -37.64 5.42
CA MET A 1 19.09 -37.57 4.26
C MET A 1 19.72 -36.21 4.22
N ALA A 2 21.04 -36.16 4.08
CA ALA A 2 21.78 -34.90 4.00
C ALA A 2 21.47 -34.19 2.67
N PRO A 3 21.53 -32.85 2.61
CA PRO A 3 21.28 -32.07 1.39
C PRO A 3 22.07 -32.53 0.15
N ALA A 4 23.25 -33.11 0.34
CA ALA A 4 24.10 -33.64 -0.72
C ALA A 4 23.54 -34.91 -1.40
N GLU A 5 22.54 -35.57 -0.81
CA GLU A 5 21.98 -36.84 -1.31
C GLU A 5 20.78 -36.63 -2.26
N VAL A 6 20.27 -35.40 -2.40
CA VAL A 6 19.12 -35.05 -3.27
C VAL A 6 19.32 -33.71 -4.03
N PRO A 7 20.41 -33.56 -4.80
CA PRO A 7 20.77 -32.29 -5.42
C PRO A 7 19.68 -31.73 -6.36
N GLU A 8 18.99 -32.59 -7.12
CA GLU A 8 17.92 -32.16 -8.03
C GLU A 8 16.69 -31.62 -7.29
N GLN A 9 16.32 -32.24 -6.17
CA GLN A 9 15.17 -31.79 -5.38
C GLN A 9 15.44 -30.42 -4.77
N ILE A 10 16.65 -30.19 -4.25
CA ILE A 10 17.05 -28.88 -3.71
C ILE A 10 17.10 -27.84 -4.81
N ALA A 11 17.71 -28.17 -5.96
CA ALA A 11 17.74 -27.27 -7.11
C ALA A 11 16.33 -26.84 -7.54
N ASN A 12 15.40 -27.78 -7.64
CA ASN A 12 14.00 -27.50 -7.98
C ASN A 12 13.30 -26.60 -6.95
N LEU A 13 13.54 -26.83 -5.65
CA LEU A 13 13.00 -25.98 -4.58
C LEU A 13 13.56 -24.56 -4.63
N LEU A 14 14.87 -24.42 -4.86
CA LEU A 14 15.52 -23.11 -5.02
C LEU A 14 15.02 -22.36 -6.25
N ILE A 15 14.94 -23.02 -7.41
CA ILE A 15 14.38 -22.44 -8.64
C ILE A 15 12.92 -22.02 -8.41
N GLY A 16 12.12 -22.85 -7.75
CA GLY A 16 10.74 -22.53 -7.40
C GLY A 16 10.63 -21.31 -6.47
N HIS A 17 11.53 -21.19 -5.50
CA HIS A 17 11.59 -20.05 -4.60
C HIS A 17 11.98 -18.75 -5.34
N LEU A 18 12.99 -18.80 -6.19
CA LEU A 18 13.46 -17.65 -6.97
C LEU A 18 12.38 -17.17 -7.95
N ARG A 19 11.76 -18.08 -8.71
CA ARG A 19 10.65 -17.77 -9.62
C ARG A 19 9.45 -17.14 -8.90
N ARG A 20 9.18 -17.55 -7.65
CA ARG A 20 8.15 -16.93 -6.83
C ARG A 20 8.49 -15.47 -6.53
N GLY A 21 9.76 -15.16 -6.26
CA GLY A 21 10.24 -13.78 -6.06
C GLY A 21 9.95 -12.88 -7.27
N ASP A 22 10.23 -13.36 -8.48
CA ASP A 22 9.96 -12.62 -9.72
C ASP A 22 8.46 -12.40 -9.97
N ALA A 23 7.65 -13.43 -9.68
CA ALA A 23 6.20 -13.35 -9.79
C ALA A 23 5.61 -12.34 -8.78
N LEU A 24 6.10 -12.33 -7.54
CA LEU A 24 5.70 -11.36 -6.52
C LEU A 24 6.07 -9.93 -6.92
N TYR A 25 7.26 -9.72 -7.50
CA TYR A 25 7.64 -8.40 -7.98
C TYR A 25 6.71 -7.91 -9.09
N SER A 26 6.45 -8.76 -10.09
CA SER A 26 5.60 -8.42 -11.23
C SER A 26 4.16 -8.13 -10.81
N ALA A 27 3.58 -8.99 -9.96
CA ALA A 27 2.26 -8.77 -9.38
C ALA A 27 2.22 -7.52 -8.49
N GLY A 28 3.31 -7.25 -7.76
CA GLY A 28 3.44 -6.07 -6.93
C GLY A 28 3.48 -4.79 -7.71
N MET A 29 4.19 -4.74 -8.83
CA MET A 29 4.21 -3.58 -9.72
C MET A 29 2.82 -3.30 -10.32
N ALA A 30 2.08 -4.33 -10.72
CA ALA A 30 0.71 -4.19 -11.21
C ALA A 30 -0.22 -3.66 -10.10
N MET A 31 -0.22 -4.30 -8.93
CA MET A 31 -1.05 -3.91 -7.79
C MET A 31 -0.74 -2.48 -7.30
N ARG A 32 0.56 -2.12 -7.21
CA ARG A 32 0.99 -0.78 -6.79
C ARG A 32 0.46 0.30 -7.74
N ARG A 33 0.46 0.04 -9.05
CA ARG A 33 -0.11 0.95 -10.07
C ARG A 33 -1.62 1.06 -9.96
N GLU A 34 -2.31 -0.05 -9.80
CA GLU A 34 -3.76 -0.05 -9.62
C GLU A 34 -4.20 0.73 -8.37
N VAL A 35 -3.42 0.66 -7.28
CA VAL A 35 -3.76 1.32 -6.01
C VAL A 35 -3.31 2.78 -5.98
N LEU A 36 -2.04 3.06 -6.28
CA LEU A 36 -1.45 4.40 -6.15
C LEU A 36 -1.59 5.25 -7.42
N GLY A 37 -1.83 4.64 -8.57
CA GLY A 37 -1.89 5.28 -9.89
C GLY A 37 -0.53 5.34 -10.58
N ASP A 38 -0.54 5.24 -11.91
CA ASP A 38 0.68 5.16 -12.73
C ASP A 38 1.62 6.35 -12.51
N ALA A 39 1.09 7.58 -12.56
CA ALA A 39 1.90 8.79 -12.39
C ALA A 39 2.64 8.82 -11.04
N HIS A 40 2.03 8.27 -9.98
CA HIS A 40 2.70 8.17 -8.69
C HIS A 40 3.83 7.14 -8.75
N VAL A 41 3.56 5.96 -9.30
CA VAL A 41 4.55 4.87 -9.40
C VAL A 41 5.74 5.27 -10.26
N GLU A 42 5.51 5.92 -11.40
CA GLU A 42 6.59 6.39 -12.28
C GLU A 42 7.48 7.42 -11.58
N ARG A 43 6.90 8.37 -10.82
CA ARG A 43 7.68 9.31 -10.00
C ARG A 43 8.51 8.60 -8.93
N ALA A 44 7.95 7.57 -8.29
CA ALA A 44 8.67 6.79 -7.28
C ALA A 44 9.84 5.98 -7.88
N ILE A 45 9.65 5.40 -9.06
CA ILE A 45 10.73 4.72 -9.81
C ILE A 45 11.82 5.71 -10.19
N ALA A 46 11.44 6.86 -10.77
CA ALA A 46 12.39 7.87 -11.25
C ALA A 46 13.25 8.48 -10.13
N THR A 47 12.75 8.50 -8.89
CA THR A 47 13.46 8.99 -7.71
C THR A 47 14.18 7.89 -6.93
N THR A 48 14.12 6.64 -7.40
CA THR A 48 14.85 5.53 -6.76
C THR A 48 16.35 5.70 -6.95
N THR A 49 17.09 5.60 -5.86
CA THR A 49 18.55 5.71 -5.83
C THR A 49 19.15 4.36 -5.43
N ALA A 50 20.46 4.17 -5.60
CA ALA A 50 21.14 2.97 -5.10
C ALA A 50 20.91 2.77 -3.58
N PHE A 51 20.76 3.85 -2.81
CA PHE A 51 20.50 3.77 -1.37
C PHE A 51 19.08 3.28 -1.04
N THR A 52 18.09 3.56 -1.91
CA THR A 52 16.69 3.22 -1.68
C THR A 52 16.18 2.02 -2.49
N ALA A 53 16.99 1.50 -3.42
CA ALA A 53 16.60 0.44 -4.35
C ALA A 53 16.11 -0.82 -3.62
N ASP A 54 16.88 -1.37 -2.68
CA ASP A 54 16.51 -2.58 -1.95
C ASP A 54 15.23 -2.39 -1.11
N PHE A 55 15.00 -1.19 -0.60
CA PHE A 55 13.77 -0.85 0.13
C PHE A 55 12.55 -0.79 -0.79
N GLN A 56 12.68 -0.15 -1.96
CA GLN A 56 11.61 -0.10 -2.96
C GLN A 56 11.26 -1.49 -3.50
N ASP A 57 12.28 -2.30 -3.72
CA ASP A 57 12.18 -3.68 -4.18
C ASP A 57 11.50 -4.56 -3.11
N MET A 58 11.92 -4.47 -1.85
CA MET A 58 11.26 -5.14 -0.72
C MET A 58 9.79 -4.74 -0.59
N ILE A 59 9.45 -3.45 -0.65
CA ILE A 59 8.06 -2.98 -0.57
C ILE A 59 7.24 -3.50 -1.75
N THR A 60 7.79 -3.46 -2.97
CA THR A 60 7.13 -3.96 -4.18
C THR A 60 6.78 -5.43 -4.04
N ARG A 61 7.71 -6.28 -3.58
CA ARG A 61 7.40 -7.72 -3.41
C ARG A 61 6.49 -8.00 -2.22
N ASN A 62 6.77 -7.42 -1.06
CA ASN A 62 6.12 -7.86 0.19
C ASN A 62 4.78 -7.19 0.43
N VAL A 63 4.71 -5.87 0.21
CA VAL A 63 3.47 -5.11 0.43
C VAL A 63 2.53 -5.35 -0.74
N TRP A 64 2.98 -4.94 -1.93
CA TRP A 64 2.12 -4.92 -3.11
C TRP A 64 1.95 -6.32 -3.71
N GLY A 65 3.05 -7.05 -3.92
CA GLY A 65 3.04 -8.39 -4.50
C GLY A 65 2.58 -9.48 -3.56
N GLY A 66 2.78 -9.27 -2.26
CA GLY A 66 2.49 -10.21 -1.19
C GLY A 66 1.15 -9.93 -0.53
N ILE A 67 1.09 -8.97 0.39
CA ILE A 67 -0.10 -8.79 1.23
C ILE A 67 -1.31 -8.26 0.46
N TRP A 68 -1.14 -7.28 -0.43
CA TRP A 68 -2.23 -6.64 -1.15
C TRP A 68 -2.88 -7.52 -2.23
N THR A 69 -2.16 -8.52 -2.75
CA THR A 69 -2.67 -9.50 -3.73
C THR A 69 -3.33 -10.72 -3.09
N ARG A 70 -3.22 -10.90 -1.76
CA ARG A 70 -3.81 -12.06 -1.09
C ARG A 70 -5.34 -12.03 -1.16
N PRO A 71 -5.99 -13.19 -1.34
CA PRO A 71 -7.42 -13.30 -1.15
C PRO A 71 -7.79 -13.10 0.33
N GLY A 72 -9.06 -12.81 0.60
CA GLY A 72 -9.64 -12.75 1.95
C GLY A 72 -10.06 -11.34 2.41
N LEU A 73 -9.39 -10.29 1.92
CA LEU A 73 -9.84 -8.91 2.08
C LEU A 73 -9.83 -8.20 0.74
N ASP A 74 -10.93 -7.52 0.44
CA ASP A 74 -11.04 -6.66 -0.73
C ASP A 74 -10.19 -5.38 -0.57
N ARG A 75 -10.01 -4.66 -1.68
CA ARG A 75 -9.16 -3.46 -1.71
C ARG A 75 -9.71 -2.34 -0.83
N ARG A 76 -11.04 -2.21 -0.74
CA ARG A 76 -11.71 -1.23 0.14
C ARG A 76 -11.34 -1.47 1.59
N SER A 77 -11.51 -2.70 2.07
CA SER A 77 -11.19 -3.06 3.46
C SER A 77 -9.71 -2.86 3.77
N ARG A 78 -8.83 -3.19 2.83
CA ARG A 78 -7.38 -2.94 2.99
C ARG A 78 -7.07 -1.46 3.11
N SER A 79 -7.69 -0.62 2.28
CA SER A 79 -7.57 0.84 2.38
C SER A 79 -8.05 1.37 3.73
N LEU A 80 -9.20 0.93 4.24
CA LEU A 80 -9.68 1.31 5.57
C LEU A 80 -8.64 0.97 6.65
N ILE A 81 -8.14 -0.27 6.65
CA ILE A 81 -7.13 -0.73 7.64
C ILE A 81 -5.84 0.09 7.53
N THR A 82 -5.36 0.37 6.31
CA THR A 82 -4.17 1.19 6.11
C THR A 82 -4.37 2.62 6.61
N LEU A 83 -5.49 3.26 6.30
CA LEU A 83 -5.82 4.60 6.80
C LEU A 83 -5.91 4.61 8.33
N THR A 84 -6.58 3.62 8.94
CA THR A 84 -6.61 3.45 10.40
C THR A 84 -5.20 3.39 10.99
N ALA A 85 -4.33 2.55 10.43
CA ALA A 85 -2.97 2.39 10.93
C ALA A 85 -2.16 3.69 10.82
N LEU A 86 -2.27 4.42 9.70
CA LEU A 86 -1.57 5.69 9.50
C LEU A 86 -2.04 6.77 10.49
N ILE A 87 -3.36 6.91 10.67
CA ILE A 87 -3.93 7.88 11.60
C ILE A 87 -3.56 7.53 13.04
N ALA A 88 -3.69 6.25 13.44
CA ALA A 88 -3.38 5.80 14.80
C ALA A 88 -1.90 5.97 15.16
N ARG A 89 -0.99 5.85 14.18
CA ARG A 89 0.45 6.06 14.37
C ARG A 89 0.86 7.53 14.42
N GLY A 90 -0.04 8.45 14.06
CA GLY A 90 0.13 9.89 14.27
C GLY A 90 1.12 10.60 13.34
N HIS A 91 1.71 9.92 12.36
CA HIS A 91 2.80 10.48 11.54
C HIS A 91 2.71 10.06 10.05
N HIS A 92 3.30 10.91 9.20
CA HIS A 92 3.39 10.85 7.72
C HIS A 92 2.19 11.45 6.95
N ALA A 93 2.10 12.79 6.95
CA ALA A 93 1.07 13.52 6.20
C ALA A 93 1.04 13.16 4.71
N ASP A 94 2.22 13.01 4.09
CA ASP A 94 2.34 12.63 2.67
C ASP A 94 1.85 11.20 2.41
N GLU A 95 2.16 10.25 3.32
CA GLU A 95 1.68 8.86 3.23
C GLU A 95 0.17 8.79 3.43
N LEU A 96 -0.38 9.52 4.39
CA LEU A 96 -1.83 9.59 4.60
C LEU A 96 -2.51 10.20 3.36
N ALA A 97 -1.98 11.29 2.82
CA ALA A 97 -2.49 11.93 1.62
C ALA A 97 -2.44 11.01 0.40
N MET A 98 -1.36 10.23 0.25
CA MET A 98 -1.24 9.22 -0.79
C MET A 98 -2.30 8.12 -0.61
N HIS A 99 -2.45 7.58 0.60
CA HIS A 99 -3.39 6.49 0.87
C HIS A 99 -4.85 6.92 0.84
N LEU A 100 -5.17 8.19 1.08
CA LEU A 100 -6.52 8.75 0.89
C LEU A 100 -6.92 8.74 -0.59
N ARG A 101 -6.04 9.18 -1.50
CA ARG A 101 -6.28 9.08 -2.96
C ARG A 101 -6.41 7.62 -3.41
N ALA A 102 -5.57 6.74 -2.85
CA ALA A 102 -5.65 5.31 -3.11
C ALA A 102 -6.96 4.70 -2.61
N ALA A 103 -7.46 5.12 -1.46
CA ALA A 103 -8.73 4.66 -0.91
C ALA A 103 -9.91 5.08 -1.80
N ARG A 104 -9.92 6.32 -2.30
CA ARG A 104 -10.90 6.78 -3.30
C ARG A 104 -10.85 5.95 -4.58
N ARG A 105 -9.65 5.67 -5.12
CA ARG A 105 -9.48 4.79 -6.29
C ARG A 105 -9.96 3.35 -6.05
N ASN A 106 -9.76 2.84 -4.83
CA ASN A 106 -10.28 1.54 -4.41
C ASN A 106 -11.80 1.55 -4.13
N GLY A 107 -12.43 2.73 -4.23
CA GLY A 107 -13.87 2.93 -4.26
C GLY A 107 -14.45 3.57 -3.00
N LEU A 108 -13.69 3.79 -1.92
CA LEU A 108 -14.25 4.42 -0.71
C LEU A 108 -14.86 5.76 -1.06
N THR A 109 -15.99 6.09 -0.47
CA THR A 109 -16.65 7.41 -0.56
C THR A 109 -16.00 8.42 0.39
N ASN A 110 -16.24 9.71 0.16
CA ASN A 110 -15.84 10.74 1.12
C ASN A 110 -16.53 10.51 2.47
N ASP A 111 -17.81 10.16 2.45
CA ASP A 111 -18.62 9.86 3.64
C ASP A 111 -18.03 8.69 4.46
N GLU A 112 -17.59 7.60 3.79
CA GLU A 112 -16.95 6.49 4.50
C GLU A 112 -15.59 6.86 5.11
N ILE A 113 -14.85 7.77 4.47
CA ILE A 113 -13.59 8.29 5.01
C ILE A 113 -13.88 9.22 6.20
N GLU A 114 -14.93 10.03 6.14
CA GLU A 114 -15.39 10.85 7.26
C GLU A 114 -15.76 9.97 8.47
N GLU A 115 -16.61 8.96 8.28
CA GLU A 115 -17.01 8.02 9.33
C GLU A 115 -15.80 7.29 9.95
N LEU A 116 -14.82 6.91 9.13
CA LEU A 116 -13.56 6.35 9.62
C LEU A 116 -12.84 7.32 10.57
N VAL A 117 -12.68 8.58 10.18
CA VAL A 117 -11.95 9.57 10.99
C VAL A 117 -12.72 9.92 12.27
N LEU A 118 -14.06 10.02 12.20
CA LEU A 118 -14.94 10.21 13.35
C LEU A 118 -14.78 9.07 14.37
N GLN A 119 -14.81 7.82 13.90
CA GLN A 119 -14.57 6.65 14.75
C GLN A 119 -13.20 6.73 15.44
N LEU A 120 -12.16 7.11 14.70
CA LEU A 120 -10.80 7.20 15.23
C LEU A 120 -10.59 8.37 16.20
N ALA A 121 -11.45 9.39 16.20
CA ALA A 121 -11.40 10.43 17.23
C ALA A 121 -11.59 9.85 18.64
N LEU A 122 -12.40 8.78 18.77
CA LEU A 122 -12.68 8.13 20.06
C LEU A 122 -11.55 7.20 20.51
N TYR A 123 -10.91 6.49 19.57
CA TYR A 123 -9.90 5.47 19.89
C TYR A 123 -8.44 5.97 19.78
N CYS A 124 -8.18 6.96 18.93
CA CYS A 124 -6.87 7.55 18.69
C CYS A 124 -6.76 9.00 19.21
N GLY A 125 -7.86 9.56 19.70
CA GLY A 125 -7.93 10.91 20.27
C GLY A 125 -8.19 12.00 19.24
N VAL A 126 -8.84 13.07 19.71
CA VAL A 126 -9.29 14.21 18.90
C VAL A 126 -8.14 14.89 18.14
N ALA A 127 -6.93 14.95 18.71
CA ALA A 127 -5.78 15.58 18.05
C ALA A 127 -5.34 14.83 16.78
N ALA A 128 -5.38 13.49 16.79
CA ALA A 128 -5.08 12.66 15.62
C ALA A 128 -6.17 12.83 14.55
N ALA A 129 -7.44 12.81 14.95
CA ALA A 129 -8.57 13.03 14.06
C ALA A 129 -8.56 14.43 13.42
N ASN A 130 -8.27 15.49 14.17
CA ASN A 130 -8.15 16.85 13.63
C ASN A 130 -7.07 16.94 12.54
N SER A 131 -5.93 16.30 12.77
CA SER A 131 -4.85 16.25 11.78
C SER A 131 -5.26 15.47 10.53
N ALA A 132 -5.95 14.35 10.71
CA ALA A 132 -6.46 13.52 9.63
C ALA A 132 -7.52 14.26 8.80
N PHE A 133 -8.49 14.91 9.44
CA PHE A 133 -9.50 15.72 8.76
C PHE A 133 -8.89 16.84 7.93
N ARG A 134 -7.93 17.59 8.48
CA ARG A 134 -7.26 18.66 7.73
C ARG A 134 -6.61 18.14 6.44
N ILE A 135 -5.95 16.98 6.50
CA ILE A 135 -5.32 16.35 5.33
C ILE A 135 -6.39 15.80 4.37
N ALA A 136 -7.41 15.12 4.89
CA ALA A 136 -8.50 14.56 4.11
C ALA A 136 -9.27 15.63 3.34
N SER A 137 -9.66 16.73 3.97
CA SER A 137 -10.38 17.82 3.30
C SER A 137 -9.62 18.39 2.11
N GLN A 138 -8.30 18.56 2.23
CA GLN A 138 -7.46 19.03 1.13
C GLN A 138 -7.40 17.99 0.00
N VAL A 139 -7.05 16.76 0.34
CA VAL A 139 -6.81 15.69 -0.64
C VAL A 139 -8.09 15.28 -1.38
N LEU A 140 -9.23 15.22 -0.69
CA LEU A 140 -10.50 14.82 -1.28
C LEU A 140 -11.05 15.91 -2.19
N ALA A 141 -10.91 17.19 -1.82
CA ALA A 141 -11.28 18.30 -2.68
C ALA A 141 -10.47 18.29 -3.99
N ASP A 142 -9.15 18.12 -3.90
CA ASP A 142 -8.28 18.01 -5.09
C ASP A 142 -8.68 16.81 -5.96
N TYR A 143 -8.91 15.64 -5.33
CA TYR A 143 -9.24 14.41 -6.04
C TYR A 143 -10.57 14.55 -6.82
N ASP A 144 -11.61 15.09 -6.19
CA ASP A 144 -12.92 15.22 -6.82
C ASP A 144 -12.93 16.30 -7.93
N ALA A 145 -12.11 17.35 -7.78
CA ALA A 145 -11.89 18.34 -8.84
C ALA A 145 -11.22 17.72 -10.08
N ASP A 146 -10.25 16.83 -9.90
CA ASP A 146 -9.57 16.11 -10.99
C ASP A 146 -10.48 15.08 -11.70
N GLN A 147 -11.63 14.72 -11.12
CA GLN A 147 -12.59 13.79 -11.73
C GLN A 147 -13.72 14.48 -12.51
N THR A 148 -13.82 15.81 -12.45
CA THR A 148 -14.85 16.61 -13.12
C THR A 148 -14.36 17.10 -14.47
#